data_AF-A0AAU3B1K4-F1
#
_entry.id   AF-A0AAU3B1K4-F1
#
_cell.length_a   1.000
_cell.length_b   1.000
_cell.length_c   1.000
_cell.angle_alpha   90.00
_cell.angle_beta   90.00
_cell.angle_gamma   90.00
#
_symmetry.space_group_name_H-M   'P 1'
#
loop_
_entity.id
_entity.type
_entity.pdbx_description
1 polymer ?
#
loop_
_entity_poly.entity_id
_entity_poly.type
_entity_poly.pdbx_seq_one_letter_code
_entity_poly.pdbx_strand_id
1 'polypeptide(L)'
;MRFIQRGRAVKSALAATAIAAAMAATAGNAFAAGNPADDATKGAQAAEQHRAPSAKGKLAAPRAAVGGERTATFPMAAVERDGWLNWYFPDGRGGFEASWPTAADFSAFKHYIQVDQDKDGQKDGAWSVLKDGQLLYTTAKPNQTASTKAIGGGWQIYNKVLSPGNLAGARESDLLAVDKAGVLWLYLGYNDGRVTARTKVGGGWGQYTEIAGQGDLNGDGFTDIVARDRAGVLWLYAGNGDRKDPFNNRVKIGGGWNTYNRLLSVGDLDGDGRSDLVARGNDGTLWRYSGNGDSRDPFDNRVKIGWGYNSLNLI
;
A
#
# COMPACT_ATOMS: atom_id res chain seq x y z
N MET A 1 -7.12 -25.55 4.96
CA MET A 1 -6.13 -26.25 4.09
C MET A 1 -5.83 -25.52 2.76
N ARG A 2 -6.75 -24.72 2.17
CA ARG A 2 -6.48 -23.90 0.97
C ARG A 2 -5.48 -22.73 1.15
N PHE A 3 -5.33 -22.20 2.37
CA PHE A 3 -4.36 -21.11 2.66
C PHE A 3 -2.90 -21.56 2.57
N ILE A 4 -2.58 -22.80 3.00
CA ILE A 4 -1.20 -23.31 3.04
C ILE A 4 -0.64 -23.58 1.63
N GLN A 5 -1.47 -24.04 0.69
CA GLN A 5 -1.07 -24.20 -0.72
C GLN A 5 -0.89 -22.85 -1.44
N ARG A 6 -1.70 -21.84 -1.10
CA ARG A 6 -1.58 -20.47 -1.64
C ARG A 6 -0.34 -19.74 -1.11
N GLY A 7 0.01 -19.96 0.16
CA GLY A 7 1.25 -19.46 0.74
C GLY A 7 2.47 -19.82 -0.11
N ARG A 8 2.59 -21.08 -0.57
CA ARG A 8 3.71 -21.49 -1.46
C ARG A 8 3.75 -20.77 -2.81
N ALA A 9 2.60 -20.51 -3.45
CA ALA A 9 2.54 -19.87 -4.76
C ALA A 9 2.84 -18.35 -4.71
N VAL A 10 2.32 -17.67 -3.70
CA VAL A 10 2.62 -16.24 -3.42
C VAL A 10 4.10 -16.07 -3.07
N LYS A 11 4.61 -17.01 -2.26
CA LYS A 11 6.01 -17.10 -1.91
C LYS A 11 6.92 -17.25 -3.14
N SER A 12 6.56 -18.10 -4.11
CA SER A 12 7.33 -18.26 -5.36
C SER A 12 7.24 -17.07 -6.32
N ALA A 13 6.11 -16.37 -6.40
CA ALA A 13 5.98 -15.18 -7.25
C ALA A 13 6.80 -13.99 -6.71
N LEU A 14 6.93 -13.87 -5.39
CA LEU A 14 7.71 -12.82 -4.73
C LEU A 14 9.20 -13.15 -4.59
N ALA A 15 9.58 -14.44 -4.52
CA ALA A 15 10.97 -14.87 -4.67
C ALA A 15 11.57 -14.49 -6.04
N ALA A 16 10.73 -14.25 -7.04
CA ALA A 16 11.13 -13.74 -8.36
C ALA A 16 11.26 -12.20 -8.41
N THR A 17 11.10 -11.49 -7.29
CA THR A 17 11.38 -10.04 -7.19
C THR A 17 12.90 -9.80 -7.13
N ALA A 18 13.65 -10.35 -8.08
CA ALA A 18 15.00 -9.90 -8.38
C ALA A 18 14.85 -8.55 -9.10
N ILE A 19 14.70 -7.46 -8.35
CA ILE A 19 14.80 -6.13 -8.94
C ILE A 19 16.28 -5.87 -9.17
N ALA A 20 16.79 -6.29 -10.32
CA ALA A 20 18.09 -5.84 -10.79
C ALA A 20 17.97 -4.35 -11.12
N ALA A 21 18.30 -3.48 -10.18
CA ALA A 21 18.36 -2.04 -10.38
C ALA A 21 19.64 -1.68 -11.18
N ALA A 22 19.63 -2.01 -12.47
CA ALA A 22 20.57 -1.47 -13.44
C ALA A 22 19.83 -1.29 -14.78
N MET A 23 18.96 -0.28 -14.85
CA MET A 23 18.36 0.15 -16.12
C MET A 23 18.81 1.59 -16.44
N ALA A 24 19.67 1.73 -17.44
CA ALA A 24 19.86 2.99 -18.14
C ALA A 24 18.59 3.27 -18.95
N ALA A 25 17.62 3.96 -18.36
CA ALA A 25 16.32 4.19 -18.98
C ALA A 25 16.37 5.40 -19.94
N THR A 26 16.05 5.17 -21.21
CA THR A 26 15.39 6.20 -22.03
C THR A 26 13.98 6.40 -21.46
N ALA A 27 13.62 7.64 -21.15
CA ALA A 27 12.30 7.98 -20.61
C ALA A 27 11.21 7.58 -21.62
N GLY A 28 10.49 6.49 -21.36
CA GLY A 28 9.20 6.25 -22.02
C GLY A 28 8.18 7.30 -21.59
N ASN A 29 7.10 7.49 -22.36
CA ASN A 29 6.05 8.45 -22.03
C ASN A 29 5.34 8.06 -20.71
N ALA A 30 5.88 8.57 -19.60
CA ALA A 30 5.46 8.34 -18.21
C ALA A 30 4.02 8.78 -17.92
N PHE A 31 3.62 9.84 -18.62
CA PHE A 31 2.35 10.53 -18.44
C PHE A 31 1.39 10.13 -19.53
N ALA A 32 0.29 9.51 -19.13
CA ALA A 32 -0.83 9.28 -20.01
C ALA A 32 -1.67 10.56 -20.15
N ALA A 33 -2.14 10.83 -21.36
CA ALA A 33 -3.24 11.76 -21.60
C ALA A 33 -4.56 11.01 -21.41
N GLY A 34 -5.52 11.61 -20.70
CA GLY A 34 -6.83 11.02 -20.42
C GLY A 34 -7.05 10.64 -18.95
N ASN A 35 -8.25 10.17 -18.63
CA ASN A 35 -8.62 9.70 -17.29
C ASN A 35 -8.61 8.16 -17.28
N PRO A 36 -7.88 7.47 -16.38
CA PRO A 36 -7.88 6.00 -16.33
C PRO A 36 -9.28 5.39 -16.18
N ALA A 37 -10.23 6.11 -15.58
CA ALA A 37 -11.62 5.68 -15.48
C ALA A 37 -12.31 5.47 -16.85
N ASP A 38 -11.91 6.21 -17.90
CA ASP A 38 -12.59 6.19 -19.20
C ASP A 38 -12.14 5.01 -20.09
N ASP A 39 -10.88 4.56 -19.94
CA ASP A 39 -10.30 3.45 -20.70
C ASP A 39 -10.95 2.09 -20.38
N ALA A 40 -11.61 1.99 -19.22
CA ALA A 40 -12.27 0.78 -18.72
C ALA A 40 -13.56 0.40 -19.49
N THR A 41 -14.23 1.36 -20.13
CA THR A 41 -15.53 1.13 -20.79
C THR A 41 -15.44 0.14 -21.96
N LYS A 42 -14.25 0.00 -22.56
CA LYS A 42 -14.00 -0.92 -23.67
C LYS A 42 -13.71 -2.36 -23.23
N GLY A 43 -13.27 -2.59 -21.99
CA GLY A 43 -12.94 -3.92 -21.46
C GLY A 43 -14.11 -4.66 -20.82
N ALA A 44 -15.09 -3.93 -20.28
CA ALA A 44 -16.23 -4.52 -19.57
C ALA A 44 -17.17 -5.34 -20.48
N GLN A 45 -17.29 -4.99 -21.76
CA GLN A 45 -18.15 -5.71 -22.71
C GLN A 45 -17.66 -7.13 -23.04
N ALA A 46 -16.41 -7.48 -22.73
CA ALA A 46 -15.84 -8.81 -23.00
C ALA A 46 -15.99 -9.81 -21.83
N ALA A 47 -16.23 -9.33 -20.60
CA ALA A 47 -16.19 -10.17 -19.40
C ALA A 47 -17.54 -10.81 -19.01
N GLU A 48 -18.64 -10.37 -19.64
CA GLU A 48 -20.01 -10.79 -19.26
C GLU A 48 -20.40 -12.18 -19.77
N GLN A 49 -19.55 -12.84 -20.59
CA GLN A 49 -19.88 -14.12 -21.25
C GLN A 49 -19.53 -15.40 -20.45
N HIS A 50 -18.93 -15.33 -19.26
CA HIS A 50 -18.53 -16.54 -18.52
C HIS A 50 -18.82 -16.47 -17.01
N ARG A 51 -20.02 -16.89 -16.59
CA ARG A 51 -20.27 -17.24 -15.17
C ARG A 51 -21.14 -18.49 -15.04
N ALA A 52 -20.69 -19.42 -14.19
CA ALA A 52 -21.41 -20.63 -13.77
C ALA A 52 -21.16 -20.90 -12.26
N PRO A 53 -22.00 -21.72 -11.58
CA PRO A 53 -22.54 -21.39 -10.24
C PRO A 53 -21.83 -22.00 -9.02
N SER A 54 -22.19 -21.47 -7.85
CA SER A 54 -21.65 -21.72 -6.50
C SER A 54 -22.14 -22.99 -5.80
N ALA A 55 -21.27 -23.64 -5.00
CA ALA A 55 -21.63 -24.76 -4.10
C ALA A 55 -21.36 -24.45 -2.61
N LYS A 56 -22.28 -24.91 -1.74
CA LYS A 56 -22.35 -24.68 -0.28
C LYS A 56 -21.65 -25.79 0.53
N GLY A 57 -21.05 -25.44 1.68
CA GLY A 57 -20.63 -26.37 2.73
C GLY A 57 -20.21 -25.63 4.02
N LYS A 58 -20.74 -26.05 5.18
CA LYS A 58 -20.64 -25.37 6.48
C LYS A 58 -19.34 -25.67 7.23
N LEU A 59 -18.67 -24.62 7.71
CA LEU A 59 -17.68 -24.60 8.80
C LEU A 59 -18.07 -23.46 9.76
N ALA A 60 -17.68 -23.57 11.04
CA ALA A 60 -18.03 -22.60 12.09
C ALA A 60 -17.74 -21.15 11.66
N ALA A 61 -18.69 -20.25 11.96
CA ALA A 61 -18.85 -18.99 11.24
C ALA A 61 -17.71 -17.98 11.52
N PRO A 62 -16.98 -17.51 10.50
CA PRO A 62 -16.27 -16.24 10.60
C PRO A 62 -17.30 -15.13 10.86
N ARG A 63 -16.93 -14.10 11.63
CA ARG A 63 -17.73 -12.88 11.71
C ARG A 63 -17.89 -12.40 10.26
N ALA A 64 -19.13 -12.21 9.83
CA ALA A 64 -19.46 -12.14 8.41
C ALA A 64 -18.59 -11.10 7.69
N ALA A 65 -17.79 -11.56 6.72
CA ALA A 65 -17.20 -10.67 5.75
C ALA A 65 -18.34 -9.87 5.12
N VAL A 66 -18.33 -8.57 5.36
CA VAL A 66 -19.26 -7.65 4.69
C VAL A 66 -19.02 -7.83 3.20
N GLY A 67 -20.08 -8.11 2.44
CA GLY A 67 -19.99 -8.25 0.99
C GLY A 67 -19.57 -6.92 0.36
N GLY A 68 -18.28 -6.73 0.21
CA GLY A 68 -17.61 -5.56 -0.35
C GLY A 68 -16.29 -5.97 -1.01
N GLU A 69 -15.64 -5.02 -1.69
CA GLU A 69 -14.31 -5.20 -2.29
C GLU A 69 -13.33 -5.82 -1.26
N ARG A 70 -12.42 -6.70 -1.70
CA ARG A 70 -11.49 -7.35 -0.77
C ARG A 70 -10.41 -6.35 -0.36
N THR A 71 -10.31 -6.08 0.94
CA THR A 71 -9.17 -5.35 1.49
C THR A 71 -7.90 -6.16 1.25
N ALA A 72 -6.90 -5.54 0.62
CA ALA A 72 -5.66 -6.26 0.30
C ALA A 72 -4.86 -6.57 1.57
N THR A 73 -4.01 -7.58 1.51
CA THR A 73 -2.99 -7.83 2.54
C THR A 73 -1.62 -7.83 1.90
N PHE A 74 -0.68 -7.07 2.47
CA PHE A 74 0.69 -6.98 1.95
C PHE A 74 1.72 -7.61 2.89
N PRO A 75 2.74 -8.29 2.35
CA PRO A 75 3.91 -8.64 3.13
C PRO A 75 4.68 -7.38 3.51
N MET A 76 5.39 -7.40 4.64
CA MET A 76 6.27 -6.31 5.01
C MET A 76 7.65 -6.51 4.35
N ALA A 77 8.14 -5.45 3.70
CA ALA A 77 9.49 -5.35 3.17
C ALA A 77 10.41 -4.73 4.23
N ALA A 78 11.54 -5.38 4.52
CA ALA A 78 12.51 -4.89 5.48
C ALA A 78 13.92 -5.02 4.91
N VAL A 79 14.62 -3.90 4.81
CA VAL A 79 15.97 -3.83 4.25
C VAL A 79 16.99 -3.80 5.39
N GLU A 80 17.98 -4.68 5.31
CA GLU A 80 19.11 -4.72 6.23
C GLU A 80 20.06 -3.55 6.02
N ARG A 81 20.97 -3.33 6.97
CA ARG A 81 21.91 -2.20 6.92
C ARG A 81 22.86 -2.24 5.72
N ASP A 82 23.16 -3.43 5.25
CA ASP A 82 24.00 -3.71 4.08
C ASP A 82 23.21 -3.70 2.75
N GLY A 83 21.89 -3.46 2.80
CA GLY A 83 21.05 -3.25 1.62
C GLY A 83 20.20 -4.45 1.24
N TRP A 84 20.35 -5.61 1.87
CA TRP A 84 19.59 -6.81 1.47
C TRP A 84 18.15 -6.80 1.95
N LEU A 85 17.22 -7.19 1.08
CA LEU A 85 15.80 -7.27 1.40
C LEU A 85 15.44 -8.59 2.08
N ASN A 86 14.64 -8.49 3.15
CA ASN A 86 13.86 -9.56 3.75
C ASN A 86 12.37 -9.31 3.59
N TRP A 87 11.62 -10.37 3.29
CA TRP A 87 10.17 -10.37 3.31
C TRP A 87 9.62 -10.97 4.61
N TYR A 88 8.55 -10.38 5.12
CA TYR A 88 7.78 -10.89 6.24
C TYR A 88 6.34 -11.08 5.75
N PHE A 89 5.93 -12.34 5.57
CA PHE A 89 4.62 -12.67 5.02
C PHE A 89 3.55 -12.68 6.10
N PRO A 90 2.31 -12.22 5.81
CA PRO A 90 1.20 -12.32 6.76
C PRO A 90 0.98 -13.77 7.19
N ASP A 91 0.79 -14.01 8.48
CA ASP A 91 0.50 -15.34 9.03
C ASP A 91 -1.01 -15.70 8.97
N GLY A 92 -1.84 -14.75 8.55
CA GLY A 92 -3.31 -14.86 8.51
C GLY A 92 -3.97 -14.87 9.88
N ARG A 93 -3.25 -14.45 10.93
CA ARG A 93 -3.72 -14.28 12.30
C ARG A 93 -3.38 -12.88 12.83
N GLY A 94 -3.01 -11.99 11.91
CA GLY A 94 -2.69 -10.61 12.24
C GLY A 94 -1.26 -10.38 12.69
N GLY A 95 -0.35 -11.29 12.39
CA GLY A 95 1.09 -11.13 12.54
C GLY A 95 1.82 -11.42 11.24
N PHE A 96 3.14 -11.59 11.36
CA PHE A 96 3.98 -12.02 10.27
C PHE A 96 4.65 -13.36 10.59
N GLU A 97 4.86 -14.16 9.56
CA GLU A 97 5.74 -15.32 9.60
C GLU A 97 7.19 -14.91 9.83
N ALA A 98 8.06 -15.90 10.06
CA ALA A 98 9.51 -15.69 10.10
C ALA A 98 10.01 -15.03 8.80
N SER A 99 11.10 -14.27 8.93
CA SER A 99 11.70 -13.58 7.80
C SER A 99 12.06 -14.56 6.68
N TRP A 100 11.89 -14.09 5.45
CA TRP A 100 12.38 -14.75 4.27
C TRP A 100 13.41 -13.85 3.57
N PRO A 101 14.70 -14.16 3.70
CA PRO A 101 15.76 -13.40 3.05
C PRO A 101 15.74 -13.57 1.54
N THR A 102 16.18 -12.53 0.84
CA THR A 102 16.36 -12.52 -0.61
C THR A 102 17.79 -12.13 -0.97
N ALA A 103 18.21 -12.43 -2.20
CA ALA A 103 19.46 -11.92 -2.77
C ALA A 103 19.24 -10.59 -3.52
N ALA A 104 18.23 -9.81 -3.15
CA ALA A 104 17.90 -8.55 -3.81
C ALA A 104 18.50 -7.36 -3.04
N ASP A 105 19.33 -6.57 -3.70
CA ASP A 105 19.93 -5.35 -3.15
C ASP A 105 18.98 -4.16 -3.33
N PHE A 106 18.57 -3.59 -2.20
CA PHE A 106 17.68 -2.44 -2.10
C PHE A 106 18.43 -1.16 -1.66
N SER A 107 19.76 -1.16 -1.69
CA SER A 107 20.60 -0.01 -1.31
C SER A 107 20.29 1.26 -2.10
N ALA A 108 19.82 1.15 -3.35
CA ALA A 108 19.42 2.27 -4.19
C ALA A 108 17.98 2.78 -3.93
N PHE A 109 17.17 2.05 -3.16
CA PHE A 109 15.75 2.35 -2.98
C PHE A 109 15.54 3.40 -1.88
N LYS A 110 14.60 4.29 -2.13
CA LYS A 110 14.10 5.27 -1.17
C LYS A 110 12.71 4.90 -0.65
N HIS A 111 11.83 4.43 -1.54
CA HIS A 111 10.48 3.97 -1.20
C HIS A 111 10.17 2.68 -1.98
N TYR A 112 9.43 1.75 -1.35
CA TYR A 112 8.90 0.56 -2.00
C TYR A 112 7.43 0.35 -1.61
N ILE A 113 6.53 0.71 -2.51
CA ILE A 113 5.11 0.89 -2.22
C ILE A 113 4.32 -0.20 -2.94
N GLN A 114 3.76 -1.13 -2.19
CA GLN A 114 2.99 -2.23 -2.73
C GLN A 114 1.57 -1.80 -3.08
N VAL A 115 1.02 -2.39 -4.14
CA VAL A 115 -0.32 -2.06 -4.65
C VAL A 115 -1.09 -3.31 -5.03
N ASP A 116 -2.40 -3.21 -4.87
CA ASP A 116 -3.41 -4.12 -5.39
C ASP A 116 -4.17 -3.31 -6.47
N GLN A 117 -3.94 -3.64 -7.74
CA GLN A 117 -4.46 -2.83 -8.85
C GLN A 117 -5.83 -3.29 -9.29
N ASP A 118 -6.11 -4.59 -9.21
CA ASP A 118 -7.39 -5.16 -9.59
C ASP A 118 -8.36 -5.40 -8.42
N LYS A 119 -7.94 -5.04 -7.20
CA LYS A 119 -8.72 -5.11 -5.95
C LYS A 119 -9.17 -6.54 -5.63
N ASP A 120 -8.35 -7.52 -5.97
CA ASP A 120 -8.63 -8.93 -5.65
C ASP A 120 -8.22 -9.31 -4.22
N GLY A 121 -7.64 -8.37 -3.48
CA GLY A 121 -7.13 -8.52 -2.12
C GLY A 121 -5.68 -9.01 -2.08
N GLN A 122 -4.99 -9.09 -3.21
CA GLN A 122 -3.60 -9.54 -3.31
C GLN A 122 -2.71 -8.44 -3.91
N LYS A 123 -1.41 -8.58 -3.62
CA LYS A 123 -0.41 -7.75 -4.27
C LYS A 123 -0.34 -8.06 -5.77
N ASP A 124 -0.48 -7.01 -6.56
CA ASP A 124 -0.31 -7.03 -8.01
C ASP A 124 1.03 -6.45 -8.47
N GLY A 125 1.60 -5.55 -7.66
CA GLY A 125 2.80 -4.84 -8.06
C GLY A 125 3.38 -3.96 -6.96
N ALA A 126 4.35 -3.16 -7.35
CA ALA A 126 4.93 -2.15 -6.49
C ALA A 126 5.49 -0.96 -7.27
N TRP A 127 5.31 0.23 -6.72
CA TRP A 127 6.05 1.43 -7.13
C TRP A 127 7.35 1.50 -6.34
N SER A 128 8.45 1.82 -7.02
CA SER A 128 9.74 2.04 -6.37
C SER A 128 10.28 3.41 -6.71
N VAL A 129 10.63 4.19 -5.69
CA VAL A 129 11.36 5.44 -5.89
C VAL A 129 12.81 5.19 -5.53
N LEU A 130 13.72 5.37 -6.48
CA LEU A 130 15.15 5.27 -6.26
C LEU A 130 15.70 6.58 -5.68
N LYS A 131 16.85 6.50 -5.02
CA LYS A 131 17.54 7.65 -4.40
C LYS A 131 17.98 8.71 -5.42
N ASP A 132 18.22 8.30 -6.67
CA ASP A 132 18.54 9.19 -7.79
C ASP A 132 17.29 9.89 -8.39
N GLY A 133 16.09 9.52 -7.94
CA GLY A 133 14.82 10.10 -8.37
C GLY A 133 14.14 9.37 -9.53
N GLN A 134 14.60 8.19 -9.93
CA GLN A 134 13.81 7.33 -10.82
C GLN A 134 12.58 6.77 -10.10
N LEU A 135 11.43 6.81 -10.77
CA LEU A 135 10.26 6.03 -10.44
C LEU A 135 10.23 4.79 -11.32
N LEU A 136 10.11 3.62 -10.69
CA LEU A 136 9.90 2.34 -11.34
C LEU A 136 8.53 1.78 -10.96
N TYR A 137 7.99 0.95 -11.83
CA TYR A 137 6.84 0.11 -11.53
C TYR A 137 7.19 -1.35 -11.81
N THR A 138 6.91 -2.22 -10.84
CA THR A 138 7.07 -3.66 -10.96
C THR A 138 5.70 -4.31 -10.95
N THR A 139 5.36 -5.05 -12.00
CA THR A 139 4.22 -5.96 -12.03
C THR A 139 4.67 -7.30 -11.46
N ALA A 140 3.93 -7.85 -10.50
CA ALA A 140 4.26 -9.07 -9.78
C ALA A 140 2.98 -9.85 -9.40
N LYS A 141 2.22 -10.31 -10.41
CA LYS A 141 1.02 -11.12 -10.19
C LYS A 141 1.36 -12.56 -9.79
N PRO A 142 0.50 -13.26 -9.02
CA PRO A 142 0.67 -14.68 -8.75
C PRO A 142 0.82 -15.50 -10.04
N ASN A 143 1.83 -16.37 -10.09
CA ASN A 143 2.15 -17.23 -11.23
C ASN A 143 2.59 -16.50 -12.52
N GLN A 144 3.03 -15.25 -12.41
CA GLN A 144 3.65 -14.52 -13.52
C GLN A 144 5.08 -14.12 -13.15
N THR A 145 5.97 -14.07 -14.14
CA THR A 145 7.31 -13.52 -13.96
C THR A 145 7.19 -12.03 -13.68
N ALA A 146 7.83 -11.56 -12.61
CA ALA A 146 7.84 -10.14 -12.30
C ALA A 146 8.51 -9.35 -13.43
N SER A 147 7.96 -8.21 -13.79
CA SER A 147 8.51 -7.31 -14.80
C SER A 147 8.61 -5.91 -14.22
N THR A 148 9.76 -5.26 -14.42
CA THR A 148 10.00 -3.90 -13.92
C THR A 148 10.20 -2.96 -15.09
N LYS A 149 9.52 -1.82 -15.06
CA LYS A 149 9.68 -0.74 -16.03
C LYS A 149 10.07 0.56 -15.34
N ALA A 150 10.92 1.33 -16.02
CA ALA A 150 11.16 2.72 -15.66
C ALA A 150 9.97 3.57 -16.12
N ILE A 151 9.47 4.40 -15.22
CA ILE A 151 8.35 5.31 -15.48
C ILE A 151 8.90 6.67 -15.86
N GLY A 152 9.84 7.19 -15.06
CA GLY A 152 10.50 8.46 -15.36
C GLY A 152 11.35 8.93 -14.18
N GLY A 153 12.15 9.98 -14.42
CA GLY A 153 12.95 10.64 -13.39
C GLY A 153 12.23 11.79 -12.69
N GLY A 154 12.93 12.48 -11.79
CA GLY A 154 12.43 13.71 -11.14
C GLY A 154 11.71 13.51 -9.81
N TRP A 155 11.62 12.28 -9.30
CA TRP A 155 10.89 11.96 -8.07
C TRP A 155 11.65 12.30 -6.78
N GLN A 156 12.92 12.71 -6.88
CA GLN A 156 13.73 13.20 -5.75
C GLN A 156 13.22 14.52 -5.14
N ILE A 157 12.26 15.19 -5.79
CA ILE A 157 11.58 16.38 -5.27
C ILE A 157 10.59 16.08 -4.15
N TYR A 158 10.20 14.80 -3.99
CA TYR A 158 9.24 14.36 -2.99
C TYR A 158 9.93 13.84 -1.73
N ASN A 159 9.42 14.23 -0.57
CA ASN A 159 9.85 13.76 0.74
C ASN A 159 9.13 12.47 1.17
N LYS A 160 7.88 12.32 0.74
CA LYS A 160 7.04 11.15 1.02
C LYS A 160 6.31 10.76 -0.26
N VAL A 161 6.23 9.46 -0.51
CA VAL A 161 5.42 8.88 -1.58
C VAL A 161 4.73 7.66 -1.00
N LEU A 162 3.43 7.51 -1.26
CA LEU A 162 2.62 6.37 -0.82
C LEU A 162 1.52 6.09 -1.85
N SER A 163 0.91 4.92 -1.75
CA SER A 163 -0.24 4.52 -2.56
C SER A 163 -1.31 3.96 -1.62
N PRO A 164 -2.40 4.70 -1.35
CA PRO A 164 -3.38 4.26 -0.39
C PRO A 164 -4.42 3.31 -1.02
N GLY A 165 -4.42 3.14 -2.34
CA GLY A 165 -5.51 2.48 -3.07
C GLY A 165 -6.21 3.49 -3.97
N ASN A 166 -7.45 3.19 -4.35
CA ASN A 166 -8.27 4.09 -5.16
C ASN A 166 -8.85 5.18 -4.26
N LEU A 167 -8.22 6.36 -4.29
CA LEU A 167 -8.59 7.51 -3.49
C LEU A 167 -9.44 8.52 -4.28
N ALA A 168 -9.20 8.61 -5.59
CA ALA A 168 -9.63 9.73 -6.41
C ALA A 168 -10.30 9.30 -7.73
N GLY A 169 -10.80 8.06 -7.77
CA GLY A 169 -11.69 7.58 -8.82
C GLY A 169 -11.02 6.87 -10.00
N ALA A 170 -9.73 6.56 -9.94
CA ALA A 170 -9.16 5.53 -10.82
C ALA A 170 -9.80 4.16 -10.51
N ARG A 171 -9.71 3.14 -11.38
CA ARG A 171 -10.07 1.78 -10.92
C ARG A 171 -8.97 1.19 -10.04
N GLU A 172 -7.74 1.60 -10.34
CA GLU A 172 -6.48 1.16 -9.78
C GLU A 172 -6.04 2.00 -8.56
N SER A 173 -4.92 1.62 -7.96
CA SER A 173 -4.31 2.35 -6.86
C SER A 173 -3.65 3.66 -7.32
N ASP A 174 -3.99 4.75 -6.63
CA ASP A 174 -3.45 6.09 -6.87
C ASP A 174 -2.13 6.32 -6.12
N LEU A 175 -1.34 7.30 -6.56
CA LEU A 175 -0.13 7.75 -5.86
C LEU A 175 -0.33 9.13 -5.24
N LEU A 176 0.07 9.25 -3.98
CA LEU A 176 0.20 10.49 -3.25
C LEU A 176 1.68 10.82 -3.04
N ALA A 177 2.05 12.10 -3.19
CA ALA A 177 3.41 12.55 -2.97
C ALA A 177 3.45 13.93 -2.31
N VAL A 178 4.23 14.07 -1.24
CA VAL A 178 4.46 15.35 -0.56
C VAL A 178 5.80 15.91 -1.00
N ASP A 179 5.80 17.10 -1.60
CA ASP A 179 7.04 17.74 -2.04
C ASP A 179 7.83 18.40 -0.91
N LYS A 180 9.04 18.87 -1.23
CA LYS A 180 9.91 19.56 -0.27
C LYS A 180 9.33 20.86 0.30
N ALA A 181 8.37 21.49 -0.38
CA ALA A 181 7.64 22.65 0.10
C ALA A 181 6.43 22.28 0.98
N GLY A 182 6.14 20.99 1.14
CA GLY A 182 5.01 20.50 1.92
C GLY A 182 3.68 20.59 1.17
N VAL A 183 3.69 20.59 -0.16
CA VAL A 183 2.48 20.46 -0.98
C VAL A 183 2.21 18.99 -1.26
N LEU A 184 0.97 18.57 -1.06
CA LEU A 184 0.48 17.25 -1.46
C LEU A 184 0.03 17.28 -2.93
N TRP A 185 0.50 16.26 -3.65
CA TRP A 185 0.21 16.00 -5.05
C TRP A 185 -0.42 14.61 -5.19
N LEU A 186 -1.40 14.51 -6.07
CA LEU A 186 -2.10 13.27 -6.43
C LEU A 186 -1.82 12.90 -7.88
N TYR A 187 -1.62 11.61 -8.12
CA TYR A 187 -1.44 10.99 -9.42
C TYR A 187 -2.41 9.83 -9.54
N LEU A 188 -3.27 9.83 -10.57
CA LEU A 188 -4.09 8.65 -10.83
C LEU A 188 -3.25 7.55 -11.47
N GLY A 189 -3.42 6.33 -10.98
CA GLY A 189 -2.72 5.14 -11.47
C GLY A 189 -3.40 4.51 -12.69
N TYR A 190 -2.61 3.82 -13.50
CA TYR A 190 -3.09 2.89 -14.53
C TYR A 190 -2.62 1.47 -14.18
N ASN A 191 -3.37 0.45 -14.63
CA ASN A 191 -3.04 -0.96 -14.42
C ASN A 191 -1.67 -1.36 -14.97
N ASP A 192 -1.23 -0.69 -16.03
CA ASP A 192 0.06 -0.94 -16.64
C ASP A 192 1.21 -0.30 -15.87
N GLY A 193 0.97 0.62 -14.92
CA GLY A 193 1.98 1.37 -14.18
C GLY A 193 2.33 2.76 -14.74
N ARG A 194 1.56 3.31 -15.68
CA ARG A 194 1.59 4.75 -16.01
C ARG A 194 0.86 5.55 -14.93
N VAL A 195 1.04 6.87 -14.95
CA VAL A 195 0.29 7.80 -14.10
C VAL A 195 -0.19 9.02 -14.89
N THR A 196 -1.20 9.71 -14.39
CA THR A 196 -1.60 11.02 -14.93
C THR A 196 -0.58 12.10 -14.59
N ALA A 197 -0.72 13.28 -15.21
CA ALA A 197 -0.13 14.50 -14.67
C ALA A 197 -0.61 14.73 -13.23
N ARG A 198 0.27 15.30 -12.40
CA ARG A 198 -0.01 15.53 -10.98
C ARG A 198 -1.11 16.58 -10.78
N THR A 199 -2.00 16.32 -9.84
CA THR A 199 -3.04 17.24 -9.38
C THR A 199 -2.60 17.82 -8.04
N LYS A 200 -2.64 19.15 -7.88
CA LYS A 200 -2.33 19.79 -6.60
C LYS A 200 -3.52 19.60 -5.67
N VAL A 201 -3.32 18.90 -4.55
CA VAL A 201 -4.35 18.76 -3.50
C VAL A 201 -4.30 19.98 -2.58
N GLY A 202 -3.13 20.32 -2.04
CA GLY A 202 -3.01 21.46 -1.14
C GLY A 202 -1.66 21.60 -0.44
N GLY A 203 -1.42 22.74 0.19
CA GLY A 203 -0.23 23.00 1.02
C GLY A 203 -0.38 22.49 2.46
N GLY A 204 0.68 22.64 3.26
CA GLY A 204 0.64 22.36 4.70
C GLY A 204 0.94 20.91 5.10
N TRP A 205 1.11 20.00 4.15
CA TRP A 205 1.42 18.58 4.40
C TRP A 205 2.83 18.35 4.94
N GLY A 206 3.72 19.34 4.82
CA GLY A 206 5.03 19.35 5.46
C GLY A 206 4.98 19.35 7.00
N GLN A 207 3.81 19.46 7.62
CA GLN A 207 3.61 19.33 9.07
C GLN A 207 3.62 17.87 9.56
N TYR A 208 3.47 16.90 8.65
CA TYR A 208 3.36 15.49 8.98
C TYR A 208 4.70 14.77 8.95
N THR A 209 4.99 14.07 10.04
CA THR A 209 6.20 13.26 10.20
C THR A 209 6.05 11.89 9.55
N GLU A 210 4.84 11.33 9.53
CA GLU A 210 4.50 10.09 8.83
C GLU A 210 3.11 10.18 8.21
N ILE A 211 2.94 9.50 7.07
CA ILE A 211 1.66 9.33 6.40
C ILE A 211 1.61 7.85 5.99
N ALA A 212 0.53 7.18 6.37
CA ALA A 212 0.24 5.80 6.03
C ALA A 212 -1.26 5.70 5.69
N GLY A 213 -1.70 4.57 5.17
CA GLY A 213 -3.05 4.37 4.68
C GLY A 213 -3.02 3.38 3.54
N GLN A 214 -3.88 2.38 3.62
CA GLN A 214 -4.21 1.53 2.49
C GLN A 214 -5.60 0.96 2.70
N GLY A 215 -6.52 1.24 1.78
CA GLY A 215 -7.92 0.83 1.88
C GLY A 215 -8.77 1.70 2.80
N ASP A 216 -9.95 1.19 3.12
CA ASP A 216 -11.01 1.87 3.86
C ASP A 216 -10.88 1.59 5.37
N LEU A 217 -10.58 2.63 6.15
CA LEU A 217 -10.40 2.52 7.61
C LEU A 217 -11.69 2.83 8.37
N ASN A 218 -12.56 3.67 7.80
CA ASN A 218 -13.76 4.18 8.46
C ASN A 218 -15.07 3.49 8.00
N GLY A 219 -14.99 2.53 7.09
CA GLY A 219 -16.10 1.75 6.56
C GLY A 219 -17.03 2.51 5.60
N ASP A 220 -16.63 3.66 5.05
CA ASP A 220 -17.47 4.47 4.15
C ASP A 220 -17.36 4.08 2.67
N GLY A 221 -16.51 3.11 2.35
CA GLY A 221 -16.26 2.59 1.01
C GLY A 221 -15.21 3.37 0.23
N PHE A 222 -14.60 4.41 0.81
CA PHE A 222 -13.48 5.14 0.21
C PHE A 222 -12.16 4.79 0.88
N THR A 223 -11.09 4.97 0.11
CA THR A 223 -9.74 4.78 0.63
C THR A 223 -9.36 5.92 1.57
N ASP A 224 -8.80 5.58 2.73
CA ASP A 224 -8.40 6.53 3.76
C ASP A 224 -6.88 6.61 3.94
N ILE A 225 -6.43 7.70 4.56
CA ILE A 225 -5.06 7.79 5.10
C ILE A 225 -5.07 8.28 6.55
N VAL A 226 -4.00 7.94 7.27
CA VAL A 226 -3.64 8.52 8.55
C VAL A 226 -2.36 9.34 8.42
N ALA A 227 -2.31 10.48 9.10
CA ALA A 227 -1.15 11.36 9.11
C ALA A 227 -0.78 11.76 10.54
N ARG A 228 0.48 11.55 10.91
CA ARG A 228 0.99 11.91 12.24
C ARG A 228 1.70 13.25 12.19
N ASP A 229 1.22 14.23 12.94
CA ASP A 229 1.87 15.54 13.02
C ASP A 229 3.12 15.51 13.92
N ARG A 230 3.83 16.64 14.00
CA ARG A 230 5.04 16.77 14.85
C ARG A 230 4.74 16.67 16.35
N ALA A 231 3.53 17.01 16.78
CA ALA A 231 3.11 16.89 18.18
C ALA A 231 2.75 15.44 18.56
N GLY A 232 2.76 14.51 17.59
CA GLY A 232 2.40 13.11 17.80
C GLY A 232 0.90 12.88 17.86
N VAL A 233 0.10 13.80 17.32
CA VAL A 233 -1.32 13.58 17.07
C VAL A 233 -1.47 12.80 15.78
N LEU A 234 -2.26 11.73 15.81
CA LEU A 234 -2.66 11.00 14.60
C LEU A 234 -4.00 11.54 14.13
N TRP A 235 -4.05 11.85 12.84
CA TRP A 235 -5.23 12.37 12.16
C TRP A 235 -5.70 11.36 11.12
N LEU A 236 -6.99 11.06 11.11
CA LEU A 236 -7.65 10.37 10.00
C LEU A 236 -8.03 11.40 8.93
N TYR A 237 -7.72 11.08 7.69
CA TYR A 237 -8.15 11.78 6.50
C TYR A 237 -9.03 10.81 5.70
N ALA A 238 -10.34 10.93 5.91
CA ALA A 238 -11.30 10.09 5.22
C ALA A 238 -11.36 10.46 3.74
N GLY A 239 -11.26 9.46 2.86
CA GLY A 239 -11.41 9.64 1.42
C GLY A 239 -12.81 10.11 1.03
N ASN A 240 -12.94 10.67 -0.17
CA ASN A 240 -14.26 11.02 -0.72
C ASN A 240 -14.39 10.78 -2.23
N GLY A 241 -13.35 10.26 -2.89
CA GLY A 241 -13.34 10.00 -4.33
C GLY A 241 -13.12 11.23 -5.22
N ASP A 242 -13.03 12.45 -4.67
CA ASP A 242 -12.80 13.67 -5.46
C ASP A 242 -11.31 13.85 -5.78
N ARG A 243 -10.95 13.89 -7.06
CA ARG A 243 -9.56 14.07 -7.49
C ARG A 243 -8.92 15.40 -7.07
N LYS A 244 -9.69 16.49 -6.97
CA LYS A 244 -9.16 17.82 -6.64
C LYS A 244 -9.10 18.04 -5.13
N ASP A 245 -10.04 17.45 -4.39
CA ASP A 245 -10.11 17.53 -2.94
C ASP A 245 -10.43 16.16 -2.32
N PRO A 246 -9.47 15.22 -2.34
CA PRO A 246 -9.71 13.80 -2.08
C PRO A 246 -10.06 13.43 -0.65
N PHE A 247 -10.09 14.40 0.26
CA PHE A 247 -10.31 14.15 1.67
C PHE A 247 -11.41 15.02 2.26
N ASN A 248 -12.17 14.42 3.15
CA ASN A 248 -13.00 15.14 4.10
C ASN A 248 -12.13 15.88 5.14
N ASN A 249 -12.78 16.70 5.97
CA ASN A 249 -12.12 17.33 7.10
C ASN A 249 -11.47 16.28 8.01
N ARG A 250 -10.17 16.47 8.31
CA ARG A 250 -9.42 15.53 9.15
C ARG A 250 -10.03 15.39 10.55
N VAL A 251 -9.99 14.19 11.09
CA VAL A 251 -10.46 13.87 12.45
C VAL A 251 -9.26 13.48 13.32
N LYS A 252 -9.20 14.00 14.55
CA LYS A 252 -8.18 13.57 15.51
C LYS A 252 -8.57 12.18 16.04
N ILE A 253 -7.70 11.19 15.83
CA ILE A 253 -7.94 9.80 16.23
C ILE A 253 -6.94 9.30 17.29
N GLY A 254 -6.06 10.17 17.81
CA GLY A 254 -5.21 9.84 18.95
C GLY A 254 -4.06 10.80 19.18
N GLY A 255 -3.43 10.69 20.35
CA GLY A 255 -2.21 11.43 20.71
C GLY A 255 -1.09 10.47 21.15
N GLY A 256 0.13 10.99 21.30
CA GLY A 256 1.27 10.20 21.78
C GLY A 256 1.90 9.27 20.73
N TRP A 257 1.52 9.39 19.45
CA TRP A 257 2.02 8.55 18.36
C TRP A 257 3.51 8.76 18.05
N ASN A 258 4.16 9.75 18.67
CA ASN A 258 5.62 9.93 18.62
C ASN A 258 6.40 8.81 19.34
N THR A 259 5.71 7.92 20.07
CA THR A 259 6.33 6.69 20.58
C THR A 259 6.77 5.72 19.47
N TYR A 260 6.23 5.89 18.26
CA TYR A 260 6.56 5.07 17.10
C TYR A 260 7.54 5.82 16.19
N ASN A 261 8.47 5.12 15.55
CA ASN A 261 9.32 5.71 14.52
C ASN A 261 8.86 5.39 13.10
N ARG A 262 7.99 4.40 12.90
CA ARG A 262 7.41 4.06 11.60
C ARG A 262 5.95 3.65 11.73
N LEU A 263 5.18 4.01 10.72
CA LEU A 263 3.83 3.55 10.46
C LEU A 263 3.84 2.87 9.09
N LEU A 264 3.20 1.72 8.98
CA LEU A 264 3.15 0.92 7.77
C LEU A 264 1.69 0.60 7.44
N SER A 265 1.34 0.80 6.17
CA SER A 265 0.11 0.27 5.60
C SER A 265 0.34 -1.19 5.20
N VAL A 266 -0.39 -2.11 5.80
CA VAL A 266 -0.27 -3.55 5.51
C VAL A 266 -1.58 -4.16 5.02
N GLY A 267 -2.64 -3.37 5.04
CA GLY A 267 -3.99 -3.79 4.71
C GLY A 267 -4.57 -4.72 5.77
N ASP A 268 -5.40 -5.67 5.38
CA ASP A 268 -6.11 -6.59 6.29
C ASP A 268 -5.17 -7.70 6.78
N LEU A 269 -4.42 -7.44 7.85
CA LEU A 269 -3.40 -8.37 8.35
C LEU A 269 -4.03 -9.52 9.13
N ASP A 270 -5.15 -9.29 9.81
CA ASP A 270 -5.83 -10.28 10.64
C ASP A 270 -6.99 -11.03 9.96
N GLY A 271 -7.34 -10.64 8.74
CA GLY A 271 -8.27 -11.34 7.85
C GLY A 271 -9.74 -11.04 8.15
N ASP A 272 -10.04 -9.94 8.84
CA ASP A 272 -11.39 -9.56 9.21
C ASP A 272 -12.12 -8.72 8.13
N GLY A 273 -11.42 -8.40 7.05
CA GLY A 273 -11.89 -7.60 5.92
C GLY A 273 -11.66 -6.11 6.04
N ARG A 274 -10.99 -5.63 7.10
CA ARG A 274 -10.73 -4.19 7.34
C ARG A 274 -9.24 -3.89 7.29
N SER A 275 -8.90 -2.66 6.96
CA SER A 275 -7.50 -2.26 6.88
C SER A 275 -6.89 -2.07 8.26
N ASP A 276 -5.71 -2.67 8.47
CA ASP A 276 -4.93 -2.54 9.68
C ASP A 276 -3.77 -1.55 9.51
N LEU A 277 -3.31 -1.01 10.64
CA LEU A 277 -2.09 -0.22 10.72
C LEU A 277 -1.03 -0.96 11.55
N VAL A 278 0.19 -1.03 11.03
CA VAL A 278 1.34 -1.52 11.81
C VAL A 278 2.21 -0.34 12.23
N ALA A 279 2.51 -0.27 13.52
CA ALA A 279 3.37 0.76 14.10
C ALA A 279 4.61 0.14 14.73
N ARG A 280 5.79 0.68 14.41
CA ARG A 280 7.06 0.25 15.00
C ARG A 280 7.53 1.24 16.06
N GLY A 281 7.77 0.74 17.27
CA GLY A 281 8.39 1.48 18.37
C GLY A 281 9.86 1.80 18.12
N ASN A 282 10.41 2.74 18.90
CA ASN A 282 11.85 3.05 18.87
C ASN A 282 12.73 1.85 19.26
N ASP A 283 12.19 0.92 20.06
CA ASP A 283 12.81 -0.33 20.48
C ASP A 283 12.71 -1.45 19.42
N GLY A 284 12.07 -1.19 18.28
CA GLY A 284 11.84 -2.18 17.23
C GLY A 284 10.70 -3.15 17.54
N THR A 285 9.88 -2.90 18.56
CA THR A 285 8.63 -3.64 18.78
C THR A 285 7.62 -3.27 17.69
N LEU A 286 6.96 -4.27 17.10
CA LEU A 286 5.84 -4.07 16.17
C LEU A 286 4.51 -4.24 16.90
N TRP A 287 3.61 -3.31 16.62
CA TRP A 287 2.24 -3.30 17.11
C TRP A 287 1.28 -3.25 15.92
N ARG A 288 0.29 -4.15 15.90
CA ARG A 288 -0.88 -4.04 15.00
C ARG A 288 -1.97 -3.24 15.70
N TYR A 289 -2.58 -2.33 14.96
CA TYR A 289 -3.83 -1.68 15.28
C TYR A 289 -4.87 -2.19 14.30
N SER A 290 -5.82 -3.03 14.78
CA SER A 290 -6.85 -3.58 13.90
C SER A 290 -7.85 -2.51 13.52
N GLY A 291 -8.20 -2.42 12.24
CA GLY A 291 -9.26 -1.54 11.77
C GLY A 291 -10.63 -1.99 12.30
N ASN A 292 -11.47 -1.07 12.75
CA ASN A 292 -12.82 -1.39 13.21
C ASN A 292 -13.95 -0.69 12.42
N GLY A 293 -13.61 0.23 11.51
CA GLY A 293 -14.57 0.96 10.70
C GLY A 293 -15.23 2.14 11.40
N ASP A 294 -14.70 2.65 12.50
CA ASP A 294 -15.21 3.86 13.14
C ASP A 294 -14.48 5.12 12.64
N SER A 295 -15.23 6.15 12.27
CA SER A 295 -14.67 7.41 11.73
C SER A 295 -13.96 8.32 12.75
N ARG A 296 -14.04 8.03 14.05
CA ARG A 296 -13.45 8.80 15.15
C ARG A 296 -12.46 7.99 15.97
N ASP A 297 -12.64 6.68 16.02
CA ASP A 297 -11.75 5.74 16.70
C ASP A 297 -11.55 4.47 15.85
N PRO A 298 -10.89 4.58 14.68
CA PRO A 298 -10.85 3.54 13.65
C PRO A 298 -10.08 2.29 14.06
N PHE A 299 -9.49 2.25 15.25
CA PHE A 299 -8.62 1.18 15.68
C PHE A 299 -9.04 0.55 17.00
N ASP A 300 -8.98 -0.78 17.06
CA ASP A 300 -9.01 -1.51 18.31
C ASP A 300 -7.71 -1.32 19.11
N ASN A 301 -7.71 -1.85 20.34
CA ASN A 301 -6.51 -1.89 21.17
C ASN A 301 -5.35 -2.58 20.45
N ARG A 302 -4.18 -1.93 20.48
CA ARG A 302 -2.99 -2.46 19.83
C ARG A 302 -2.58 -3.83 20.37
N VAL A 303 -2.11 -4.70 19.48
CA VAL A 303 -1.56 -6.02 19.80
C VAL A 303 -0.08 -6.05 19.42
N LYS A 304 0.78 -6.59 20.30
CA LYS A 304 2.20 -6.79 19.98
C LYS A 304 2.32 -7.97 19.02
N ILE A 305 2.91 -7.73 17.85
CA ILE A 305 3.04 -8.74 16.78
C ILE A 305 4.49 -9.10 16.44
N GLY A 306 5.46 -8.42 17.06
CA GLY A 306 6.87 -8.70 16.83
C GLY A 306 7.81 -7.82 17.64
N TRP A 307 9.10 -8.13 17.60
CA TRP A 307 10.18 -7.36 18.23
C TRP A 307 11.50 -7.58 17.46
N GLY A 308 12.50 -6.72 17.69
CA GLY A 308 13.81 -6.82 17.05
C GLY A 308 13.92 -6.15 15.67
N TYR A 309 12.96 -5.31 15.30
CA TYR A 309 12.92 -4.63 13.99
C TYR A 309 13.66 -3.27 13.98
N ASN A 310 14.45 -2.96 15.01
CA ASN A 310 15.11 -1.66 15.19
C ASN A 310 16.32 -1.47 14.26
N SER A 311 16.96 -2.55 13.82
CA SER A 311 18.09 -2.51 12.89
C SER A 311 17.65 -2.42 11.42
N LEU A 312 16.37 -2.67 11.12
CA LEU A 312 15.84 -2.79 9.78
C LEU A 312 15.29 -1.45 9.27
N ASN A 313 15.45 -1.19 7.98
CA ASN A 313 14.73 -0.13 7.29
C ASN A 313 13.43 -0.72 6.70
N LEU A 314 12.30 -0.42 7.31
CA LEU A 314 10.98 -0.82 6.80
C LEU A 314 10.55 0.22 5.75
N ILE A 315 10.33 -0.23 4.51
CA ILE A 315 10.13 0.63 3.33
C ILE A 315 8.91 0.26 2.50
#